data_AF-A0A2E4ZYQ6-F1
#
_entry.id   AF-A0A2E4ZYQ6-F1
#
_cell.length_a   1.000
_cell.length_b   1.000
_cell.length_c   1.000
_cell.angle_alpha   90.00
_cell.angle_beta   90.00
_cell.angle_gamma   90.00
#
_symmetry.space_group_name_H-M   'P 1'
#
loop_
_entity.id
_entity.type
_entity.pdbx_description
1 polymer ?
#
loop_
_entity_poly.entity_id
_entity_poly.type
_entity_poly.pdbx_seq_one_letter_code
_entity_poly.pdbx_strand_id
1 'polypeptide(L)' 'MENKVDFSNFQQPDIGDELGRRKAAKILEAKPDIVVSGNIGCINQLRHHLKRSPSCPKVLHLAVALNLAYSGKLDS' A
#
# COMPACT_ATOMS: atom_id res chain seq x y z
N MET A 1 21.67 -3.83 0.56
CA MET A 1 20.47 -4.64 0.85
C MET A 1 19.99 -4.21 2.23
N GLU A 2 19.26 -3.10 2.32
CA GLU A 2 18.70 -2.66 3.61
C GLU A 2 17.33 -3.31 3.77
N ASN A 3 17.25 -4.30 4.65
CA ASN A 3 15.98 -4.81 5.14
C ASN A 3 15.34 -3.69 5.95
N LYS A 4 14.49 -2.89 5.31
CA LYS A 4 13.68 -1.87 5.95
C LYS A 4 12.61 -2.57 6.79
N VAL A 5 12.95 -2.84 8.05
CA VAL A 5 12.05 -3.47 9.01
C VAL A 5 10.94 -2.48 9.33
N ASP A 6 9.75 -2.70 8.77
CA ASP A 6 8.55 -1.99 9.20
C ASP A 6 8.06 -2.59 10.53
N PHE A 7 7.41 -1.78 11.37
CA PHE A 7 7.00 -2.16 12.72
C PHE A 7 6.15 -3.45 12.74
N SER A 8 5.35 -3.68 11.69
CA SER A 8 4.54 -4.89 11.53
C SER A 8 5.35 -6.16 11.22
N ASN A 9 6.54 -6.01 10.62
CA ASN A 9 7.44 -7.14 10.31
C ASN A 9 8.44 -7.43 11.45
N PHE A 10 8.58 -6.52 12.42
CA PHE A 10 9.55 -6.65 13.50
C PHE A 10 9.25 -7.80 14.47
N GLN A 11 7.97 -8.09 14.73
CA GLN A 11 7.59 -9.13 15.69
C GLN A 11 7.39 -10.51 15.04
N GLN A 12 6.85 -10.57 13.82
CA GLN A 12 6.57 -11.81 13.09
C GLN A 12 6.70 -11.61 11.58
N PRO A 13 7.93 -11.67 11.03
CA PRO A 13 8.20 -11.32 9.64
C PRO A 13 7.45 -12.23 8.64
N ASP A 14 7.42 -13.54 8.86
CA ASP A 14 6.80 -14.49 7.93
C ASP A 14 5.28 -14.30 7.82
N ILE A 15 4.63 -14.02 8.94
CA ILE A 15 3.18 -13.75 8.99
C ILE A 15 2.88 -12.40 8.35
N GLY A 16 3.72 -11.39 8.60
CA GLY A 16 3.63 -10.09 7.95
C GLY A 16 3.73 -10.20 6.43
N ASP A 17 4.70 -10.97 5.94
CA ASP A 17 4.93 -11.18 4.51
C ASP A 17 3.75 -11.91 3.85
N GLU A 18 3.25 -12.97 4.47
CA GLU A 18 2.11 -13.72 3.95
C GLU A 18 0.83 -12.88 3.92
N LEU A 19 0.55 -12.14 5.00
CA LEU A 19 -0.59 -11.24 5.05
C LEU A 19 -0.47 -10.12 3.99
N GLY A 20 0.73 -9.59 3.80
CA GLY A 20 1.02 -8.57 2.80
C GLY A 20 0.76 -9.06 1.37
N ARG A 21 1.22 -10.28 1.03
CA ARG A 21 0.94 -10.93 -0.25
C ARG A 21 -0.56 -11.12 -0.48
N ARG A 22 -1.28 -11.64 0.51
CA ARG A 22 -2.74 -11.86 0.40
C ARG A 22 -3.53 -10.57 0.22
N LYS A 23 -3.18 -9.50 0.94
CA LYS A 23 -3.80 -8.18 0.78
C LYS A 23 -3.55 -7.62 -0.62
N ALA A 24 -2.31 -7.68 -1.10
CA ALA A 24 -1.96 -7.21 -2.43
C ALA A 24 -2.75 -7.95 -3.52
N ALA A 25 -2.87 -9.28 -3.42
CA ALA A 25 -3.66 -10.07 -4.35
C ALA A 25 -5.13 -9.62 -4.39
N LYS A 26 -5.76 -9.42 -3.21
CA LYS A 26 -7.15 -8.95 -3.13
C LYS A 26 -7.36 -7.54 -3.65
N ILE A 27 -6.39 -6.64 -3.43
CA ILE A 27 -6.42 -5.30 -4.00
C ILE A 27 -6.36 -5.37 -5.53
N LEU A 28 -5.44 -6.16 -6.10
CA LEU A 28 -5.31 -6.29 -7.55
C LEU A 28 -6.56 -6.92 -8.19
N GLU A 29 -7.20 -7.87 -7.51
CA GLU A 29 -8.48 -8.47 -7.94
C GLU A 29 -9.60 -7.42 -8.05
N ALA A 30 -9.65 -6.48 -7.10
CA ALA A 30 -10.64 -5.40 -7.09
C ALA A 30 -10.38 -4.31 -8.15
N LYS A 31 -9.20 -4.31 -8.78
CA LYS A 31 -8.79 -3.34 -9.82
C LYS A 31 -9.06 -1.86 -9.47
N PRO A 32 -8.67 -1.37 -8.29
CA PRO A 32 -8.82 0.05 -7.98
C PRO A 32 -7.82 0.88 -8.76
N ASP A 33 -8.13 2.16 -8.99
CA ASP A 33 -7.15 3.14 -9.46
C ASP A 33 -6.25 3.65 -8.32
N ILE A 34 -6.87 3.83 -7.14
CA ILE A 34 -6.24 4.41 -5.94
C ILE A 34 -6.60 3.57 -4.71
N VAL A 35 -5.61 3.30 -3.88
CA VAL A 35 -5.76 2.70 -2.55
C VAL A 35 -5.36 3.73 -1.49
N VAL A 36 -6.24 3.99 -0.54
CA VAL A 36 -5.99 4.97 0.54
C VAL A 36 -5.83 4.25 1.87
N SER A 37 -4.84 4.64 2.67
CA SER A 37 -4.67 4.16 4.04
C SER A 37 -4.25 5.29 4.98
N GLY A 38 -4.72 5.25 6.23
CA GLY A 38 -4.27 6.13 7.31
C GLY A 38 -3.13 5.56 8.15
N ASN A 39 -2.63 4.36 7.82
CA ASN A 39 -1.57 3.69 8.57
C ASN A 39 -0.32 3.58 7.71
N ILE A 40 0.75 4.28 8.11
CA ILE A 40 2.00 4.34 7.35
C ILE A 40 2.65 2.97 7.14
N GLY A 41 2.55 2.07 8.11
CA GLY A 41 3.07 0.71 8.00
C GLY A 41 2.31 -0.09 6.94
N CYS A 42 0.98 0.05 6.90
CA CYS A 42 0.16 -0.55 5.84
C CYS A 42 0.56 -0.01 4.46
N ILE A 43 0.81 1.30 4.32
CA ILE A 43 1.22 1.90 3.05
C ILE A 43 2.53 1.31 2.54
N ASN A 44 3.53 1.21 3.43
CA ASN A 44 4.83 0.64 3.08
C ASN A 44 4.72 -0.83 2.68
N GLN A 45 3.99 -1.64 3.47
CA GLN A 45 3.76 -3.05 3.17
C GLN A 45 3.04 -3.22 1.82
N LEU A 46 1.97 -2.47 1.59
CA LEU A 46 1.24 -2.50 0.31
C LEU A 46 2.14 -2.11 -0.86
N ARG A 47 2.90 -1.02 -0.75
CA ARG A 47 3.86 -0.61 -1.79
C ARG A 47 4.93 -1.68 -2.03
N HIS A 48 5.41 -2.35 -0.99
CA HIS A 48 6.38 -3.43 -1.13
C HIS A 48 5.81 -4.60 -1.95
N HIS A 49 4.60 -5.08 -1.63
CA HIS A 49 4.02 -6.26 -2.30
C HIS A 49 3.35 -5.93 -3.64
N LEU A 50 2.86 -4.70 -3.86
CA LEU A 50 2.24 -4.29 -5.12
C LEU A 50 3.26 -3.90 -6.20
N LYS A 51 4.50 -3.54 -5.83
CA LYS A 51 5.59 -3.14 -6.76
C LYS A 51 5.90 -4.14 -7.87
N ARG A 52 5.47 -5.39 -7.73
CA ARG A 52 5.70 -6.47 -8.70
C ARG A 52 4.60 -6.58 -9.77
N SER A 53 3.54 -5.76 -9.70
CA SER A 53 2.42 -5.80 -10.65
C SER A 53 2.51 -4.66 -11.68
N PRO A 54 2.36 -4.92 -12.99
CA PRO A 54 2.36 -3.89 -14.03
C PRO A 54 1.14 -2.95 -13.93
N SER A 55 0.06 -3.39 -13.28
CA SER A 55 -1.18 -2.63 -13.04
C SER A 55 -1.32 -2.26 -11.55
N CYS A 56 -0.22 -1.87 -10.92
CA CYS A 56 -0.22 -1.47 -9.51
C CYS A 56 -1.01 -0.16 -9.30
N PRO A 57 -2.02 -0.14 -8.41
CA PRO A 57 -2.74 1.09 -8.07
C PRO A 57 -1.85 2.10 -7.32
N LYS A 58 -2.21 3.39 -7.41
CA LYS A 58 -1.57 4.45 -6.59
C LYS A 58 -1.94 4.23 -5.12
N VAL A 59 -0.95 3.98 -4.25
CA VAL A 59 -1.18 3.87 -2.79
C VAL A 59 -0.86 5.19 -2.11
N LEU A 60 -1.87 5.81 -1.49
CA LEU A 60 -1.79 7.13 -0.87
C LEU A 60 -2.06 7.08 0.64
N HIS A 61 -1.42 8.01 1.37
CA HIS A 61 -1.83 8.31 2.73
C HIS A 61 -3.14 9.11 2.70
N LEU A 62 -4.03 8.91 3.67
CA LEU A 62 -5.32 9.61 3.77
C LEU A 62 -5.18 11.14 3.64
N ALA A 63 -4.22 11.74 4.35
CA ALA A 63 -3.96 13.18 4.26
C ALA A 63 -3.61 13.65 2.83
N VAL A 64 -2.84 12.84 2.07
CA VAL A 64 -2.49 13.16 0.68
C VAL A 64 -3.71 13.01 -0.23
N ALA A 65 -4.49 11.94 -0.05
CA ALA A 65 -5.71 11.73 -0.82
C ALA A 65 -6.70 12.89 -0.62
N LEU A 66 -6.89 13.35 0.62
CA LEU A 66 -7.75 14.51 0.92
C LEU A 66 -7.22 15.79 0.30
N ASN A 67 -5.91 16.06 0.38
CA ASN A 67 -5.32 17.24 -0.25
C ASN A 67 -5.48 17.23 -1.78
N LEU A 68 -5.29 16.08 -2.43
CA LEU A 68 -5.51 15.94 -3.87
C LEU A 68 -6.99 16.09 -4.23
N ALA A 69 -7.90 15.51 -3.44
CA ALA A 69 -9.34 15.65 -3.64
C ALA A 69 -9.78 17.12 -3.54
N TYR A 70 -9.38 17.83 -2.48
CA TYR A 70 -9.74 19.24 -2.30
C TYR A 70 -9.07 20.18 -3.31
N SER A 71 -7.95 19.78 -3.92
CA SER A 71 -7.31 20.54 -5.00
C SER A 71 -7.77 20.13 -6.40
N GLY A 72 -8.74 19.21 -6.53
CA GLY A 72 -9.25 18.74 -7.81
C GLY A 72 -8.27 17.89 -8.63
N LYS A 73 -7.28 17.27 -7.97
CA LYS A 73 -6.16 16.54 -8.57
C LYS A 73 -6.08 15.06 -8.17
N LEU A 74 -7.18 14.49 -7.67
CA LEU A 74 -7.18 13.10 -7.20
C LEU A 74 -6.94 12.10 -8.35
N ASP A 75 -7.60 12.35 -9.48
CA ASP A 75 -7.59 11.45 -10.64
C ASP A 75 -6.58 11.88 -11.71
N SER A 76 -5.74 12.88 -11.39
CA SER A 76 -4.64 13.38 -12.24
C SER A 76 -3.40 12.47 -12.16
#